data_AF-A0A7S2HC20-F1
#
_entry.id   AF-A0A7S2HC20-F1
#
_cell.length_a   1.000
_cell.length_b   1.000
_cell.length_c   1.000
_cell.angle_alpha   90.00
_cell.angle_beta   90.00
_cell.angle_gamma   90.00
#
_symmetry.space_group_name_H-M   'P 1'
#
loop_
_entity.id
_entity.type
_entity.pdbx_description
1 polymer ?
#
loop_
_entity_poly.entity_id
_entity_poly.type
_entity_poly.pdbx_seq_one_letter_code
_entity_poly.pdbx_strand_id
1 'polypeptide(L)'
;APSRAARAPKVEYELYLDSDTQSPAGHTQWFYFSVRTGDFQGVVRFRIVNMRKKKALYQAGMQPHCMSARKNKGWEPFECEDISYIANSLNPRATKSGGEGIRLDQYTLAFSYRVQRPDDEIFFAAYPPYTYSMLGDFLGQLEDHPSARAHFRRSE
;
A
#
# COMPACT_ATOMS: atom_id res chain seq x y z
N ALA A 1 10.51 -25.23 -13.92
CA ALA A 1 9.96 -25.31 -12.56
C ALA A 1 8.45 -25.36 -12.65
N PRO A 2 7.74 -26.23 -11.90
CA PRO A 2 6.29 -26.30 -12.00
C PRO A 2 5.71 -24.96 -11.55
N SER A 3 4.93 -24.33 -12.42
CA SER A 3 4.16 -23.14 -12.11
C SER A 3 3.24 -23.47 -10.94
N ARG A 4 3.54 -22.90 -9.78
CA ARG A 4 2.65 -22.96 -8.62
C ARG A 4 1.37 -22.25 -9.04
N ALA A 5 0.36 -23.02 -9.48
CA ALA A 5 -0.93 -22.47 -9.87
C ALA A 5 -1.39 -21.51 -8.77
N ALA A 6 -1.49 -20.22 -9.10
CA ALA A 6 -1.91 -19.21 -8.15
C ALA A 6 -3.30 -19.63 -7.65
N ARG A 7 -3.39 -20.01 -6.37
CA ARG A 7 -4.68 -20.32 -5.75
C ARG A 7 -5.56 -19.09 -5.90
N ALA A 8 -6.76 -19.27 -6.46
CA ALA A 8 -7.74 -18.21 -6.59
C ALA A 8 -7.98 -17.52 -5.22
N PRO A 9 -8.16 -16.19 -5.19
CA PRO A 9 -8.45 -15.48 -3.96
C PRO A 9 -9.76 -16.00 -3.35
N LYS A 10 -9.72 -16.30 -2.05
CA LYS A 10 -10.92 -16.69 -1.28
C LYS A 10 -11.80 -15.48 -0.94
N VAL A 11 -11.18 -14.31 -0.82
CA VAL A 11 -11.81 -13.04 -0.46
C VAL A 11 -11.19 -11.93 -1.30
N GLU A 12 -12.03 -10.99 -1.74
CA GLU A 12 -11.61 -9.79 -2.47
C GLU A 12 -12.17 -8.55 -1.78
N TYR A 13 -11.34 -7.52 -1.64
CA TYR A 13 -11.70 -6.21 -1.10
C TYR A 13 -11.46 -5.12 -2.14
N GLU A 14 -12.46 -4.25 -2.31
CA GLU A 14 -12.28 -2.98 -3.02
C GLU A 14 -12.01 -1.87 -2.01
N LEU A 15 -10.98 -1.07 -2.29
CA LEU A 15 -10.49 0.00 -1.45
C LEU A 15 -10.51 1.31 -2.23
N TYR A 16 -10.83 2.38 -1.53
CA TYR A 16 -10.80 3.74 -2.06
C TYR A 16 -9.81 4.56 -1.25
N LEU A 17 -8.94 5.30 -1.93
CA LEU A 17 -8.06 6.27 -1.30
C LEU A 17 -8.75 7.62 -1.19
N ASP A 18 -8.51 8.29 -0.09
CA ASP A 18 -8.76 9.72 0.00
C ASP A 18 -7.74 10.47 -0.87
N SER A 19 -8.20 11.58 -1.44
CA SER A 19 -7.33 12.47 -2.21
C SER A 19 -6.41 13.25 -1.28
N ASP A 20 -5.18 13.51 -1.75
CA ASP A 20 -4.23 14.36 -1.05
C ASP A 20 -4.86 15.72 -0.71
N THR A 21 -4.70 16.16 0.54
CA THR A 21 -5.09 17.51 0.94
C THR A 21 -4.32 18.53 0.12
N GLN A 22 -4.98 19.62 -0.28
CA GLN A 22 -4.37 20.67 -1.11
C GLN A 22 -3.93 20.19 -2.51
N SER A 23 -4.54 19.12 -3.03
CA SER A 23 -4.40 18.70 -4.41
C SER A 23 -5.66 19.05 -5.22
N PRO A 24 -5.67 20.15 -6.00
CA PRO A 24 -6.81 20.50 -6.86
C PRO A 24 -7.15 19.41 -7.88
N ALA A 25 -6.15 18.62 -8.29
CA ALA A 25 -6.30 17.46 -9.18
C ALA A 25 -6.75 16.18 -8.44
N GLY A 26 -6.85 16.23 -7.11
CA GLY A 26 -7.29 15.14 -6.25
C GLY A 26 -6.38 13.91 -6.30
N HIS A 27 -5.06 14.10 -6.33
CA HIS A 27 -4.08 13.01 -6.44
C HIS A 27 -4.34 11.88 -5.44
N THR A 28 -4.27 10.65 -5.93
CA THR A 28 -4.39 9.41 -5.16
C THR A 28 -3.27 8.47 -5.61
N GLN A 29 -2.30 8.24 -4.72
CA GLN A 29 -1.12 7.42 -5.02
C GLN A 29 -0.60 6.68 -3.79
N TRP A 30 -0.44 7.37 -2.67
CA TRP A 30 0.05 6.75 -1.44
C TRP A 30 -1.07 6.02 -0.73
N PHE A 31 -0.76 4.85 -0.16
CA PHE A 31 -1.66 4.11 0.71
C PHE A 31 -0.88 3.46 1.85
N TYR A 32 -1.55 3.32 2.98
CA TYR A 32 -1.10 2.59 4.15
C TYR A 32 -2.32 2.09 4.92
N PHE A 33 -2.46 0.77 5.08
CA PHE A 33 -3.56 0.16 5.83
C PHE A 33 -3.12 -1.16 6.46
N SER A 34 -3.87 -1.66 7.44
CA SER A 34 -3.66 -3.00 8.01
C SER A 34 -4.90 -3.87 7.90
N VAL A 35 -4.70 -5.18 7.97
CA VAL A 35 -5.76 -6.18 8.03
C VAL A 35 -5.47 -7.13 9.18
N ARG A 36 -6.47 -7.32 10.05
CA ARG A 36 -6.44 -8.39 11.06
C ARG A 36 -7.04 -9.65 10.47
N THR A 37 -6.27 -10.74 10.53
CA THR A 37 -6.64 -11.97 9.83
C THR A 37 -7.63 -12.83 10.62
N GLY A 38 -7.60 -12.78 11.96
CA GLY A 38 -8.34 -13.72 12.80
C GLY A 38 -8.01 -15.16 12.38
N ASP A 39 -9.01 -16.02 12.24
CA ASP A 39 -8.76 -17.41 11.81
C ASP A 39 -8.61 -17.58 10.29
N PHE A 40 -8.65 -16.49 9.51
CA PHE A 40 -8.57 -16.58 8.06
C PHE A 40 -7.20 -17.06 7.59
N GLN A 41 -7.21 -18.09 6.73
CA GLN A 41 -6.03 -18.55 6.00
C GLN A 41 -6.37 -18.76 4.53
N GLY A 42 -5.56 -18.21 3.65
CA GLY A 42 -5.79 -18.25 2.22
C GLY A 42 -5.25 -17.04 1.49
N VAL A 43 -5.59 -16.95 0.20
CA VAL A 43 -5.25 -15.80 -0.64
C VAL A 43 -6.36 -14.78 -0.49
N VAL A 44 -5.99 -13.55 -0.14
CA VAL A 44 -6.85 -12.36 -0.18
C VAL A 44 -6.41 -11.48 -1.33
N ARG A 45 -7.36 -10.86 -2.03
CA ARG A 45 -7.10 -9.89 -3.09
C ARG A 45 -7.56 -8.50 -2.67
N PHE A 46 -6.71 -7.51 -2.87
CA PHE A 46 -7.02 -6.10 -2.66
C PHE A 46 -7.04 -5.37 -4.00
N ARG A 47 -8.02 -4.48 -4.17
CA ARG A 47 -8.17 -3.64 -5.36
C ARG A 47 -8.36 -2.20 -4.93
N ILE A 48 -7.35 -1.37 -5.12
CA ILE A 48 -7.44 0.08 -4.93
C ILE A 48 -7.93 0.68 -6.24
N VAL A 49 -9.20 1.09 -6.29
CA VAL A 49 -9.92 1.31 -7.57
C VAL A 49 -9.89 2.75 -8.07
N ASN A 50 -9.40 3.70 -7.28
CA ASN A 50 -9.47 5.13 -7.60
C ASN A 50 -8.09 5.82 -7.70
N MET A 51 -7.04 5.08 -8.07
CA MET A 51 -5.69 5.62 -8.26
C MET A 51 -5.64 6.56 -9.47
N ARG A 52 -4.90 7.66 -9.40
CA ARG A 52 -4.84 8.65 -10.51
C ARG A 52 -3.49 8.71 -11.23
N LYS A 53 -2.47 8.02 -10.73
CA LYS A 53 -1.13 8.04 -11.33
C LYS A 53 -1.09 7.27 -12.65
N LYS A 54 -0.96 7.95 -13.79
CA LYS A 54 -1.00 7.31 -15.12
C LYS A 54 0.11 6.28 -15.38
N LYS A 55 1.35 6.62 -15.01
CA LYS A 55 2.53 5.75 -15.17
C LYS A 55 3.01 5.30 -13.80
N ALA A 56 2.41 4.23 -13.29
CA ALA A 56 2.81 3.66 -12.00
C ALA A 56 3.86 2.57 -12.20
N LEU A 57 4.86 2.54 -11.30
CA LEU A 57 5.92 1.52 -11.32
C LEU A 57 5.38 0.10 -11.08
N TYR A 58 4.12 -0.04 -10.63
CA TYR A 58 3.43 -1.32 -10.54
C TYR A 58 3.34 -2.03 -11.91
N GLN A 59 3.30 -1.27 -13.02
CA GLN A 59 3.37 -1.84 -14.37
C GLN A 59 4.79 -2.30 -14.77
N ALA A 60 5.80 -1.89 -14.00
CA ALA A 60 7.21 -2.19 -14.20
C ALA A 60 7.79 -3.08 -13.08
N GLY A 61 6.94 -3.85 -12.38
CA GLY A 61 7.37 -4.84 -11.40
C GLY A 61 7.46 -4.36 -9.95
N MET A 62 7.12 -3.10 -9.65
CA MET A 62 6.94 -2.67 -8.25
C MET A 62 5.80 -3.47 -7.61
N GLN A 63 5.95 -3.77 -6.32
CA GLN A 63 4.91 -4.38 -5.51
C GLN A 63 4.64 -3.53 -4.26
N PRO A 64 3.44 -3.62 -3.69
CA PRO A 64 3.20 -3.12 -2.34
C PRO A 64 4.16 -3.78 -1.34
N HIS A 65 4.62 -3.01 -0.37
CA HIS A 65 5.36 -3.53 0.77
C HIS A 65 4.39 -4.09 1.81
N CYS A 66 4.78 -5.18 2.45
CA CYS A 66 3.99 -5.83 3.49
C CYS A 66 4.80 -5.95 4.77
N MET A 67 4.16 -5.87 5.92
CA MET A 67 4.77 -6.18 7.21
C MET A 67 3.77 -6.98 8.04
N SER A 68 4.17 -8.16 8.50
CA SER A 68 3.38 -8.96 9.44
C SER A 68 3.83 -8.64 10.86
N ALA A 69 2.90 -8.33 11.76
CA ALA A 69 3.20 -8.14 13.18
C ALA A 69 3.76 -9.41 13.84
N ARG A 70 3.48 -10.58 13.27
CA ARG A 70 3.99 -11.88 13.73
C ARG A 70 5.30 -12.31 13.07
N LYS A 71 5.71 -11.71 11.96
CA LYS A 71 7.05 -11.88 11.38
C LYS A 71 7.96 -10.78 11.93
N ASN A 72 8.92 -11.15 12.78
CA ASN A 72 9.96 -10.23 13.28
C ASN A 72 11.01 -9.88 12.21
N LYS A 73 10.57 -9.32 11.07
CA LYS A 73 11.38 -9.01 9.89
C LYS A 73 11.20 -7.57 9.37
N GLY A 74 10.20 -6.84 9.87
CA GLY A 74 9.87 -5.51 9.37
C GLY A 74 9.18 -5.54 8.00
N TRP A 75 9.35 -4.48 7.23
CA TRP A 75 8.75 -4.34 5.90
C TRP A 75 9.48 -5.20 4.86
N GLU A 76 8.75 -6.14 4.26
CA GLU A 76 9.25 -7.05 3.23
C GLU A 76 8.75 -6.58 1.84
N PRO A 77 9.65 -6.35 0.87
CA PRO A 77 9.26 -6.25 -0.52
C PRO A 77 8.98 -7.65 -1.10
N PHE A 78 8.21 -7.71 -2.18
CA PHE A 78 8.01 -8.93 -2.99
C PHE A 78 7.17 -10.07 -2.36
N GLU A 79 6.43 -9.81 -1.29
CA GLU A 79 5.49 -10.79 -0.69
C GLU A 79 4.11 -10.82 -1.38
N CYS A 80 3.78 -9.79 -2.16
CA CYS A 80 2.54 -9.75 -2.92
C CYS A 80 2.63 -10.60 -4.20
N GLU A 81 1.49 -11.10 -4.65
CA GLU A 81 1.35 -11.91 -5.85
C GLU A 81 0.27 -11.30 -6.77
N ASP A 82 0.28 -11.67 -8.06
CA ASP A 82 -0.77 -11.28 -9.03
C ASP A 82 -1.06 -9.77 -9.06
N ILE A 83 0.01 -8.97 -9.19
CA ILE A 83 -0.07 -7.51 -9.23
C ILE A 83 -0.48 -7.06 -10.62
N SER A 84 -1.47 -6.17 -10.70
CA SER A 84 -1.83 -5.48 -11.94
C SER A 84 -2.19 -4.02 -11.69
N TYR A 85 -1.91 -3.18 -12.69
CA TYR A 85 -2.27 -1.76 -12.66
C TYR A 85 -2.85 -1.35 -14.01
N ILE A 86 -4.17 -1.19 -14.04
CA ILE A 86 -4.94 -1.08 -15.30
C ILE A 86 -5.81 0.17 -15.25
N ALA A 87 -5.89 0.90 -16.37
CA ALA A 87 -6.78 2.03 -16.50
C ALA A 87 -8.24 1.59 -16.38
N ASN A 88 -9.04 2.32 -15.60
CA ASN A 88 -10.46 1.99 -15.39
C ASN A 88 -11.28 2.14 -16.67
N SER A 89 -10.86 3.00 -17.60
CA SER A 89 -11.46 3.10 -18.94
C SER A 89 -11.39 1.80 -19.75
N LEU A 90 -10.47 0.90 -19.40
CA LEU A 90 -10.32 -0.41 -20.04
C LEU A 90 -11.04 -1.53 -19.27
N ASN A 91 -11.66 -1.22 -18.12
CA ASN A 91 -12.33 -2.19 -17.27
C ASN A 91 -13.86 -2.07 -17.41
N PRO A 92 -14.54 -3.07 -18.01
CA PRO A 92 -16.01 -3.07 -18.15
C PRO A 92 -16.77 -3.04 -16.82
N ARG A 93 -16.13 -3.45 -15.72
CA ARG A 93 -16.69 -3.44 -14.35
C ARG A 93 -16.43 -2.14 -13.60
N ALA A 94 -15.72 -1.17 -14.20
CA ALA A 94 -15.52 0.14 -13.59
C ALA A 94 -16.79 1.00 -13.70
N THR A 95 -17.90 0.52 -13.17
CA THR A 95 -19.10 1.33 -12.93
C THR A 95 -18.94 2.03 -11.59
N LYS A 96 -19.32 3.31 -11.51
CA LYS A 96 -19.25 4.05 -10.24
C LYS A 96 -20.26 3.51 -9.24
N SER A 97 -19.86 3.40 -7.98
CA SER A 97 -20.78 3.67 -6.87
C SER A 97 -21.24 5.13 -6.96
N GLY A 98 -22.54 5.39 -7.11
CA GLY A 98 -23.11 6.74 -6.96
C GLY A 98 -23.55 7.51 -8.22
N GLY A 99 -23.79 6.86 -9.37
CA GLY A 99 -24.63 7.43 -10.45
C GLY A 99 -23.98 8.44 -11.42
N GLU A 100 -22.75 8.89 -11.20
CA GLU A 100 -22.00 9.63 -12.21
C GLU A 100 -21.20 8.67 -13.12
N GLY A 101 -20.96 9.03 -14.39
CA GLY A 101 -20.27 8.15 -15.37
C GLY A 101 -18.81 7.77 -15.02
N ILE A 102 -18.23 6.84 -15.79
CA ILE A 102 -16.86 6.32 -15.63
C ILE A 102 -15.82 7.46 -15.51
N ARG A 103 -15.02 7.49 -14.44
CA ARG A 103 -13.86 8.40 -14.35
C ARG A 103 -12.71 7.85 -15.18
N LEU A 104 -12.60 8.33 -16.41
CA LEU A 104 -11.60 7.92 -17.40
C LEU A 104 -10.15 8.20 -16.96
N ASP A 105 -9.94 9.00 -15.93
CA ASP A 105 -8.64 9.39 -15.38
C ASP A 105 -8.15 8.51 -14.22
N GLN A 106 -8.87 7.43 -13.90
CA GLN A 106 -8.55 6.54 -12.79
C GLN A 106 -8.02 5.17 -13.24
N TYR A 107 -7.35 4.51 -12.31
CA TYR A 107 -6.68 3.23 -12.46
C TYR A 107 -6.99 2.35 -11.26
N THR A 108 -7.01 1.05 -11.48
CA THR A 108 -7.12 0.04 -10.43
C THR A 108 -5.76 -0.62 -10.23
N LEU A 109 -5.21 -0.50 -9.02
CA LEU A 109 -4.13 -1.35 -8.54
C LEU A 109 -4.75 -2.58 -7.89
N ALA A 110 -4.48 -3.77 -8.42
CA ALA A 110 -4.87 -5.03 -7.80
C ALA A 110 -3.62 -5.81 -7.39
N PHE A 111 -3.67 -6.46 -6.23
CA PHE A 111 -2.62 -7.36 -5.76
C PHE A 111 -3.20 -8.37 -4.78
N SER A 112 -2.56 -9.52 -4.65
CA SER A 112 -2.97 -10.60 -3.77
C SER A 112 -1.91 -10.86 -2.71
N TYR A 113 -2.35 -11.30 -1.53
CA TYR A 113 -1.48 -11.69 -0.43
C TYR A 113 -1.92 -13.04 0.14
N ARG A 114 -0.97 -13.91 0.47
CA ARG A 114 -1.26 -15.22 1.06
C ARG A 114 -1.09 -15.19 2.57
N VAL A 115 -2.20 -15.16 3.29
CA VAL A 115 -2.23 -15.30 4.74
C VAL A 115 -1.89 -16.74 5.13
N GLN A 116 -0.79 -16.90 5.85
CA GLN A 116 -0.27 -18.21 6.29
C GLN A 116 -0.47 -18.47 7.78
N ARG A 117 -0.61 -17.40 8.59
CA ARG A 117 -0.74 -17.49 10.05
C ARG A 117 -2.10 -16.94 10.48
N PRO A 118 -2.84 -17.66 11.34
CA PRO A 118 -3.99 -17.08 12.01
C PRO A 118 -3.53 -16.03 13.02
N ASP A 119 -4.46 -15.14 13.37
CA ASP A 119 -4.31 -14.09 14.39
C ASP A 119 -3.06 -13.23 14.19
N ASP A 120 -2.95 -12.70 12.98
CA ASP A 120 -1.89 -11.77 12.55
C ASP A 120 -2.51 -10.42 12.18
N GLU A 121 -1.72 -9.36 12.30
CA GLU A 121 -2.03 -8.06 11.76
C GLU A 121 -1.00 -7.73 10.68
N ILE A 122 -1.48 -7.59 9.45
CA ILE A 122 -0.65 -7.44 8.27
C ILE A 122 -0.84 -6.04 7.73
N PHE A 123 0.23 -5.28 7.69
CA PHE A 123 0.29 -3.92 7.17
C PHE A 123 0.68 -3.96 5.70
N PHE A 124 0.06 -3.09 4.90
CA PHE A 124 0.32 -2.90 3.48
C PHE A 124 0.58 -1.43 3.21
N ALA A 125 1.61 -1.14 2.43
CA ALA A 125 1.93 0.23 2.04
C ALA A 125 2.50 0.30 0.63
N ALA A 126 2.40 1.46 -0.01
CA ALA A 126 3.09 1.71 -1.27
C ALA A 126 4.62 1.58 -1.08
N TYR A 127 5.14 2.18 -0.01
CA TYR A 127 6.52 2.04 0.46
C TYR A 127 6.54 1.98 2.01
N PRO A 128 7.62 1.52 2.65
CA PRO A 128 7.72 1.55 4.10
C PRO A 128 7.55 3.00 4.62
N PRO A 129 6.61 3.25 5.54
CA PRO A 129 6.39 4.59 6.08
C PRO A 129 7.54 5.00 7.01
N TYR A 130 7.93 6.26 6.91
CA TYR A 130 8.76 6.93 7.91
C TYR A 130 7.84 7.80 8.77
N THR A 131 7.63 7.40 10.02
CA THR A 131 6.60 8.03 10.87
C THR A 131 7.10 9.30 11.53
N TYR A 132 6.18 10.13 12.01
CA TYR A 132 6.52 11.31 12.80
C TYR A 132 7.35 10.96 14.05
N SER A 133 7.03 9.86 14.73
CA SER A 133 7.81 9.39 15.88
C SER A 133 9.24 9.02 15.48
N MET A 134 9.43 8.32 14.35
CA MET A 134 10.79 8.02 13.84
C MET A 134 11.59 9.30 13.55
N LEU A 135 10.93 10.33 12.99
CA LEU A 135 11.55 11.63 12.80
C LEU A 135 11.94 12.26 14.14
N GLY A 136 11.03 12.26 15.13
CA GLY A 136 11.30 12.79 16.45
C GLY A 136 12.49 12.13 17.13
N ASP A 137 12.55 10.79 17.10
CA ASP A 137 13.64 10.00 17.65
C ASP A 137 14.97 10.30 16.93
N PHE A 138 14.93 10.39 15.60
CA PHE A 138 16.11 10.72 14.80
C PHE A 138 16.64 12.12 15.10
N LEU A 139 15.75 13.11 15.22
CA LEU A 139 16.13 14.47 15.57
C LEU A 139 16.71 14.54 16.99
N GLY A 140 16.15 13.80 17.95
CA GLY A 140 16.71 13.70 19.30
C GLY A 140 18.13 13.12 19.30
N GLN A 141 18.37 12.08 18.51
CA GLN A 141 19.73 11.52 18.33
C GLN A 141 20.71 12.55 17.76
N LEU A 142 20.27 13.43 16.87
CA LEU A 142 21.12 14.50 16.33
C LEU A 142 21.43 15.59 17.36
N GLU A 143 20.50 15.92 18.26
CA GLU A 143 20.73 16.87 19.36
C GLU A 143 21.79 16.36 20.33
N ASP A 144 21.73 15.06 20.63
CA ASP A 144 22.66 14.40 21.53
C ASP A 144 24.03 14.14 20.89
N HIS A 145 24.11 14.11 19.56
CA HIS A 145 25.35 13.78 18.86
C HIS A 145 26.37 14.95 18.90
N PRO A 146 27.58 14.77 19.48
CA PRO A 146 28.52 15.86 19.76
C PRO A 146 28.94 16.69 18.54
N SER A 147 29.06 16.08 17.36
CA SER A 147 29.41 16.80 16.12
C SER A 147 28.20 17.43 15.43
N ALA A 148 26.99 16.89 15.62
CA ALA A 148 25.80 17.40 14.97
C ALA A 148 25.22 18.60 15.74
N ARG A 149 25.25 18.57 17.08
CA ARG A 149 24.75 19.67 17.94
C ARG A 149 25.40 21.04 17.65
N ALA A 150 26.62 21.04 17.12
CA ALA A 150 27.32 22.28 16.75
C ALA A 150 26.67 22.99 15.55
N HIS A 151 25.92 22.24 14.74
CA HIS A 151 25.31 22.69 13.49
C HIS A 151 23.79 22.49 13.44
N PHE A 152 23.22 21.75 14.39
CA PHE A 152 21.80 21.45 14.50
C PHE A 152 21.19 22.17 15.72
N ARG A 153 20.10 22.91 15.49
CA ARG A 153 19.26 23.49 16.54
C ARG A 153 17.80 23.28 16.16
N ARG A 154 17.02 22.74 17.08
CA ARG A 154 15.57 22.64 16.93
C ARG A 154 14.92 23.81 17.64
N SER A 155 14.17 24.63 16.90
CA SER A 155 13.26 25.62 17.49
C SER A 155 11.92 24.95 17.77
N GLU A 156 11.30 25.30 18.88
CA GLU A 156 9.90 24.96 19.15
C GLU A 156 8.93 25.75 18.25
#